data_AF-A0A8D8AG56-F1
#
_entry.id   AF-A0A8D8AG56-F1
#
_cell.length_a   1.000
_cell.length_b   1.000
_cell.length_c   1.000
_cell.angle_alpha   90.00
_cell.angle_beta   90.00
_cell.angle_gamma   90.00
#
_symmetry.space_group_name_H-M   'P 1'
#
loop_
_entity.id
_entity.type
_entity.pdbx_description
1 polymer ?
#
loop_
_entity_poly.entity_id
_entity_poly.type
_entity_poly.pdbx_seq_one_letter_code
_entity_poly.pdbx_strand_id
1 'polypeptide(L)'
;TSLVESICHLPLAIQFLTCVLFWCLTMVYVATNIDYSLFNVMVLFWLSLIETFGYSYLGSQLMAEANGVGKAIYDLPWYEHSPELQRYYRLMLQRVQRPTRIT
;
A
#
# COMPACT_ATOMS: atom_id res chain seq x y z
N THR A 1 4.76 7.43 11.11
CA THR A 1 3.78 7.07 10.07
C THR A 1 4.01 7.83 8.77
N SER A 2 4.15 9.16 8.75
CA SER A 2 4.38 9.94 7.51
C SER A 2 5.66 9.61 6.74
N LEU A 3 6.75 9.25 7.43
CA LEU A 3 7.99 8.80 6.80
C LEU A 3 7.82 7.44 6.09
N VAL A 4 7.10 6.51 6.72
CA VAL A 4 6.83 5.17 6.15
C VAL A 4 5.91 5.29 4.94
N GLU A 5 4.86 6.10 5.03
CA GLU A 5 3.95 6.37 3.92
C GLU A 5 4.66 7.03 2.73
N SER A 6 5.53 8.01 3.01
CA SER A 6 6.36 8.65 1.98
C SER A 6 7.43 7.72 1.39
N ILE A 7 7.93 6.76 2.15
CA ILE A 7 8.86 5.74 1.61
C ILE A 7 8.11 4.66 0.82
N CYS A 8 6.86 4.35 1.17
CA CYS A 8 6.12 3.21 0.62
C CYS A 8 5.25 3.56 -0.61
N HIS A 9 4.74 4.79 -0.73
CA HIS A 9 3.88 5.17 -1.87
C HIS A 9 4.59 5.08 -3.24
N LEU A 10 5.86 5.48 -3.30
CA LEU A 10 6.69 5.45 -4.52
C LEU A 10 6.97 4.01 -5.01
N PRO A 11 7.47 3.08 -4.19
CA PRO A 11 7.70 1.70 -4.61
C PRO A 11 6.40 0.97 -4.93
N LEU A 12 5.29 1.24 -4.23
CA LEU A 12 3.99 0.67 -4.60
C LEU A 12 3.53 1.13 -5.99
N ALA A 13 3.65 2.43 -6.30
CA ALA A 13 3.31 2.96 -7.61
C ALA A 13 4.19 2.35 -8.72
N ILE A 14 5.49 2.22 -8.48
CA ILE A 14 6.43 1.58 -9.41
C ILE A 14 6.10 0.09 -9.59
N GLN A 15 5.74 -0.63 -8.52
CA GLN A 15 5.33 -2.03 -8.59
C GLN A 15 4.10 -2.21 -9.46
N PHE A 16 3.07 -1.36 -9.28
CA PHE A 16 1.88 -1.43 -10.14
C PHE A 16 2.21 -1.18 -11.61
N LEU A 17 3.05 -0.18 -11.90
CA LEU A 17 3.46 0.14 -13.27
C LEU A 17 4.23 -1.02 -13.93
N THR A 18 5.17 -1.61 -13.19
CA THR A 18 5.98 -2.74 -13.66
C THR A 18 5.16 -4.02 -13.83
N CYS A 19 4.23 -4.32 -12.93
CA CYS A 19 3.29 -5.43 -13.09
C CYS A 19 2.43 -5.27 -14.36
N VAL A 20 1.89 -4.07 -14.61
CA VAL A 20 1.08 -3.80 -15.82
C VAL A 20 1.91 -3.99 -17.09
N LEU A 21 3.13 -3.45 -17.12
CA LEU A 21 4.04 -3.62 -18.26
C LEU A 21 4.40 -5.08 -18.49
N PHE A 22 4.70 -5.82 -17.41
CA PHE A 22 5.02 -7.24 -17.48
C PHE A 22 3.87 -8.02 -18.13
N TRP A 23 2.63 -7.82 -17.65
CA TRP A 23 1.43 -8.44 -18.21
C TRP A 23 1.19 -8.15 -19.68
N CYS A 24 1.36 -6.90 -20.10
CA CYS A 24 1.24 -6.50 -21.49
C CYS A 24 2.25 -7.25 -22.38
N LEU A 25 3.51 -7.34 -21.94
CA LEU A 25 4.56 -8.04 -22.67
C LEU A 25 4.30 -9.55 -22.72
N THR A 26 3.86 -10.15 -21.60
CA THR A 26 3.50 -11.56 -21.53
C THR A 26 2.36 -11.90 -22.49
N MET A 27 1.33 -11.04 -22.59
CA MET A 27 0.19 -11.25 -23.49
C MET A 27 0.61 -11.23 -24.97
N VAL A 28 1.44 -10.25 -25.38
CA VAL A 28 1.99 -10.18 -26.74
C VAL A 28 2.89 -11.38 -27.04
N TYR A 29 3.67 -11.82 -26.05
CA TYR A 29 4.55 -12.97 -26.19
C TYR A 29 3.78 -14.28 -26.40
N VAL A 30 2.72 -14.52 -25.62
CA VAL A 30 1.83 -15.69 -25.78
C VAL A 30 1.11 -15.67 -27.12
N ALA A 31 0.74 -14.49 -27.63
CA ALA A 31 0.08 -14.35 -28.93
C ALA A 31 0.99 -14.69 -30.12
N THR A 32 2.31 -14.62 -29.95
CA THR A 32 3.28 -14.82 -31.05
C THR A 32 3.95 -16.20 -31.01
N ASN A 33 4.02 -16.87 -29.85
CA ASN A 33 4.75 -18.13 -29.69
C ASN A 33 3.96 -19.11 -28.80
N ILE A 34 3.71 -20.32 -29.29
CA ILE A 34 3.07 -21.42 -28.55
C ILE A 34 4.09 -22.56 -28.43
N ASP A 35 4.98 -22.45 -27.44
CA ASP A 35 6.04 -23.42 -27.13
C ASP A 35 6.20 -23.60 -25.61
N TYR A 36 7.21 -24.38 -25.16
CA TYR A 36 7.60 -24.60 -23.75
C TYR A 36 7.67 -23.34 -22.87
N SER A 37 7.75 -22.16 -23.50
CA SER A 37 7.68 -20.88 -22.82
C SER A 37 6.36 -20.64 -22.06
N LEU A 38 5.26 -21.30 -22.43
CA LEU A 38 4.00 -21.24 -21.69
C LEU A 38 4.12 -21.73 -20.24
N PHE A 39 4.96 -22.75 -19.99
CA PHE A 39 5.20 -23.22 -18.63
C PHE A 39 5.94 -22.17 -17.79
N ASN A 40 6.91 -21.49 -18.38
CA ASN A 40 7.65 -20.41 -17.72
C ASN A 40 6.74 -19.22 -17.41
N VAL A 41 5.88 -18.83 -18.37
CA VAL A 41 4.85 -17.81 -18.18
C VAL A 41 3.88 -18.16 -17.05
N MET A 42 3.45 -19.42 -16.96
CA MET A 42 2.60 -19.90 -15.86
C MET A 42 3.28 -19.79 -14.50
N VAL A 43 4.58 -20.13 -14.40
CA VAL A 43 5.34 -20.01 -13.14
C VAL A 43 5.50 -18.53 -12.74
N LEU A 44 5.82 -17.65 -13.70
CA LEU A 44 5.94 -16.22 -13.47
C LEU A 44 4.60 -15.58 -13.05
N PHE A 45 3.48 -16.07 -13.60
CA PHE A 45 2.16 -15.65 -13.17
C PHE A 45 1.90 -16.00 -11.70
N TRP A 46 2.19 -17.22 -11.30
CA TRP A 46 2.03 -17.64 -9.90
C TRP A 46 2.91 -16.84 -8.94
N LEU A 47 4.17 -16.58 -9.31
CA LEU A 47 5.07 -15.74 -8.51
C LEU A 47 4.54 -14.32 -8.35
N SER A 48 4.09 -13.68 -9.43
CA SER A 48 3.56 -12.31 -9.39
C SER A 48 2.25 -12.21 -8.59
N LEU A 49 1.39 -13.23 -8.63
CA LEU A 49 0.22 -13.33 -7.77
C LEU A 49 0.59 -13.39 -6.29
N ILE A 50 1.55 -14.25 -5.93
CA ILE A 50 2.03 -14.39 -4.54
C ILE A 50 2.64 -13.07 -4.05
N GLU A 51 3.45 -12.43 -4.88
CA GLU A 51 4.09 -11.15 -4.56
C GLU A 51 3.04 -10.04 -4.33
N THR A 52 2.06 -9.91 -5.23
CA THR A 52 0.99 -8.91 -5.12
C THR A 52 0.10 -9.17 -3.89
N PHE A 53 -0.19 -10.45 -3.62
CA PHE A 53 -0.91 -10.84 -2.42
C PHE A 53 -0.12 -10.51 -1.14
N GLY A 54 1.19 -10.77 -1.12
CA GLY A 54 2.07 -10.38 -0.03
C GLY A 54 2.07 -8.88 0.22
N TYR A 55 2.22 -8.06 -0.82
CA TYR A 55 2.21 -6.60 -0.69
C TYR A 55 0.86 -6.05 -0.22
N SER A 56 -0.25 -6.55 -0.76
CA SER A 56 -1.60 -6.11 -0.35
C SER A 56 -1.90 -6.50 1.10
N TYR A 57 -1.46 -7.68 1.54
CA TYR A 57 -1.61 -8.12 2.92
C TYR A 57 -0.81 -7.25 3.89
N LEU A 58 0.48 -6.99 3.58
CA LEU A 58 1.31 -6.08 4.37
C LEU A 58 0.73 -4.67 4.40
N GLY A 59 0.24 -4.17 3.27
CA GLY A 59 -0.44 -2.87 3.19
C GLY A 59 -1.70 -2.81 4.06
N SER A 60 -2.51 -3.88 4.08
CA SER A 60 -3.71 -3.97 4.91
C SER A 60 -3.40 -3.98 6.41
N GLN A 61 -2.35 -4.70 6.84
CA GLN A 61 -1.90 -4.69 8.23
C GLN A 61 -1.40 -3.31 8.64
N LEU A 62 -0.58 -2.69 7.79
CA LEU A 62 -0.05 -1.34 8.04
C LEU A 62 -1.19 -0.31 8.17
N MET A 63 -2.24 -0.45 7.35
CA MET A 63 -3.42 0.42 7.42
C MET A 63 -4.25 0.17 8.68
N ALA A 64 -4.38 -1.08 9.12
CA ALA A 64 -5.06 -1.43 10.37
C ALA A 64 -4.33 -0.87 11.59
N GLU A 65 -2.99 -0.98 11.63
CA GLU A 65 -2.16 -0.39 12.68
C GLU A 65 -2.24 1.14 12.69
N ALA A 66 -2.20 1.78 11.51
CA ALA A 66 -2.34 3.23 11.39
C ALA A 66 -3.70 3.73 11.92
N ASN A 67 -4.79 3.01 11.63
CA ASN A 67 -6.11 3.30 12.20
C ASN A 67 -6.17 3.06 13.71
N GLY A 68 -5.52 2.00 14.21
CA GLY A 68 -5.42 1.71 15.65
C GLY A 68 -4.73 2.83 16.42
N VAL A 69 -3.61 3.33 15.90
CA VAL A 69 -2.91 4.51 16.45
C VAL A 69 -3.80 5.76 16.39
N GLY A 70 -4.51 5.95 15.29
CA GLY A 70 -5.49 7.02 15.12
C GLY A 70 -6.59 7.03 16.19
N LYS A 71 -7.12 5.84 16.51
CA LYS A 71 -8.15 5.66 17.53
C LYS A 71 -7.61 5.86 18.95
N ALA A 72 -6.42 5.34 19.24
CA ALA A 72 -5.76 5.52 20.53
C ALA A 72 -5.46 7.00 20.84
N ILE A 73 -5.12 7.80 19.81
CA ILE A 73 -4.94 9.25 19.95
C ILE A 73 -6.28 9.96 20.24
N TYR A 74 -7.38 9.47 19.66
CA TYR A 74 -8.72 10.02 19.89
C TYR A 74 -9.24 9.74 21.30
N ASP A 75 -8.96 8.55 21.84
CA ASP A 75 -9.40 8.10 23.18
C ASP A 75 -8.56 8.69 24.32
N LEU A 76 -7.43 9.36 24.03
CA LEU A 76 -6.61 10.05 25.03
C LEU A 76 -7.35 11.31 25.56
N PRO A 77 -7.27 11.67 26.86
CA PRO A 77 -7.83 12.93 27.39
C PRO A 77 -7.01 14.15 26.92
N TRP A 78 -6.98 14.40 25.61
CA TRP A 78 -6.23 15.47 24.94
C TRP A 78 -6.64 16.88 25.38
N TYR A 79 -7.78 17.02 26.04
CA TYR A 79 -8.29 18.27 26.62
C TYR A 79 -7.58 18.69 27.91
N GLU A 80 -6.93 17.76 28.63
CA GLU A 80 -6.25 18.03 29.90
C GLU A 80 -4.76 18.38 29.71
N HIS A 81 -4.24 18.26 28.48
CA HIS A 81 -2.84 18.54 28.14
C HIS A 81 -2.60 19.99 27.72
N SER A 82 -1.33 20.40 27.72
CA SER A 82 -0.91 21.76 27.39
C SER A 82 -1.43 22.20 26.00
N PRO A 83 -1.72 23.50 25.80
CA PRO A 83 -2.30 24.01 24.56
C PRO A 83 -1.43 23.75 23.32
N GLU A 84 -0.11 23.60 23.49
CA GLU A 84 0.82 23.22 22.43
C GLU A 84 0.60 21.77 21.98
N LEU A 85 0.48 20.83 22.93
CA LEU A 85 0.20 19.42 22.66
C LEU A 85 -1.19 19.24 22.05
N GLN A 86 -2.18 20.01 22.49
CA GLN A 86 -3.54 19.98 21.96
C GLN A 86 -3.60 20.34 20.47
N ARG A 87 -2.75 21.27 20.02
CA ARG A 87 -2.61 21.64 18.60
C ARG A 87 -1.98 20.50 17.80
N TYR A 88 -0.98 19.82 18.35
CA TYR A 88 -0.36 18.65 17.73
C TYR A 88 -1.34 17.47 17.59
N TYR A 89 -2.09 17.13 18.63
CA TYR A 89 -3.11 16.08 18.57
C TYR A 89 -4.18 16.39 17.53
N ARG A 90 -4.66 17.64 17.48
CA ARG A 90 -5.64 18.06 16.47
C ARG A 90 -5.11 17.91 15.05
N LEU A 91 -3.86 18.30 14.79
CA LEU A 91 -3.21 18.13 13.48
C LEU A 91 -3.00 16.65 13.12
N MET A 92 -2.64 15.81 14.10
CA MET A 92 -2.51 14.35 13.90
C MET A 92 -3.86 13.72 13.57
N LEU A 93 -4.91 14.06 14.31
CA LEU A 93 -6.27 13.59 14.07
C LEU A 93 -6.81 14.05 12.71
N GLN A 94 -6.56 15.30 12.33
CA GLN A 94 -6.95 15.82 11.01
C GLN A 94 -6.23 15.11 9.85
N ARG A 95 -5.01 14.61 10.08
CA ARG A 95 -4.25 13.84 9.09
C ARG A 95 -4.70 12.38 9.01
N VAL A 96 -4.99 11.75 10.15
CA VAL A 96 -5.52 10.38 10.22
C VAL A 96 -6.94 10.31 9.65
N GLN A 97 -7.77 11.32 9.91
CA GLN A 97 -9.15 11.38 9.41
C GLN A 97 -9.27 11.90 7.98
N ARG A 98 -8.20 12.41 7.37
CA ARG A 98 -8.24 12.67 5.92
C ARG A 98 -8.29 11.31 5.25
N PRO A 99 -9.44 10.94 4.64
CA PRO A 99 -9.51 9.68 3.93
C PRO A 99 -8.52 9.80 2.80
N THR A 100 -7.51 8.95 2.78
CA THR A 100 -6.72 8.62 1.59
C THR A 100 -7.67 7.92 0.61
N ARG A 101 -8.61 8.69 0.06
CA ARG A 101 -9.41 8.28 -1.08
C ARG A 101 -8.47 8.36 -2.26
N ILE A 102 -7.77 7.25 -2.49
CA ILE A 102 -7.06 7.00 -3.74
C ILE A 102 -8.15 6.92 -4.81
N THR A 103 -8.41 8.04 -5.47
CA THR A 103 -9.07 8.09 -6.79
C THR A 103 -8.00 8.14 -7.84
#